data_AF-A0A2E9W820-F1
#
_entry.id   AF-A0A2E9W820-F1
#
_cell.length_a   1.000
_cell.length_b   1.000
_cell.length_c   1.000
_cell.angle_alpha   90.00
_cell.angle_beta   90.00
_cell.angle_gamma   90.00
#
_symmetry.space_group_name_H-M   'P 1'
#
loop_
_entity.id
_entity.type
_entity.pdbx_description
1 polymer ?
#
loop_
_entity_poly.entity_id
_entity_poly.type
_entity_poly.pdbx_seq_one_letter_code
_entity_poly.pdbx_strand_id
1 'polypeptide(L)'
;MVCGHDDGAASVLAWHLAQIGENKCETGPCGKSVFWIRQRRAIDQGRFYHLSLPDLASGPPPLMMTTGQQVTALWACEEVAKSGQVASVILETTDYGLTAARRLQLACEKAGTRLIVLRRAQQTKRLAPSSALTRWKIEPSDDRKTNSTGNIHHLSLIGGRGVRPGGWRVEINAATFSISVVDAMEDRLPSDHVACVRK
;
A
#
# COMPACT_ATOMS: atom_id res chain seq x y z
N MET A 1 3.35 -12.62 -27.00
CA MET A 1 2.41 -11.69 -26.37
C MET A 1 3.18 -10.96 -25.29
N VAL A 2 3.71 -9.78 -25.61
CA VAL A 2 4.59 -9.03 -24.69
C VAL A 2 3.69 -8.35 -23.66
N CYS A 3 3.65 -8.92 -22.45
CA CYS A 3 3.04 -8.32 -21.28
C CYS A 3 3.76 -7.00 -21.01
N GLY A 4 3.03 -5.89 -21.04
CA GLY A 4 3.61 -4.55 -20.95
C GLY A 4 2.65 -3.58 -20.28
N HIS A 5 2.26 -3.86 -19.04
CA HIS A 5 1.99 -2.80 -18.06
C HIS A 5 2.09 -3.40 -16.66
N ASP A 6 3.19 -3.11 -15.96
CA ASP A 6 3.41 -3.54 -14.58
C ASP A 6 2.57 -2.68 -13.62
N ASP A 7 1.25 -2.94 -13.65
CA ASP A 7 0.22 -2.30 -12.84
C ASP A 7 0.12 -2.88 -11.41
N GLY A 8 1.03 -3.78 -11.03
CA GLY A 8 0.95 -4.53 -9.78
C GLY A 8 1.90 -4.10 -8.67
N ALA A 9 2.84 -3.20 -8.94
CA ALA A 9 3.85 -2.80 -7.97
C ALA A 9 3.27 -2.33 -6.62
N ALA A 10 2.21 -1.51 -6.64
CA ALA A 10 1.55 -1.05 -5.43
C ALA A 10 0.85 -2.19 -4.67
N SER A 11 0.24 -3.12 -5.39
CA SER A 11 -0.40 -4.33 -4.83
C SER A 11 0.63 -5.26 -4.19
N VAL A 12 1.78 -5.49 -4.85
CA VAL A 12 2.89 -6.30 -4.33
C VAL A 12 3.49 -5.65 -3.08
N LEU A 13 3.72 -4.34 -3.09
CA LEU A 13 4.20 -3.61 -1.92
C LEU A 13 3.22 -3.71 -0.75
N ALA A 14 1.92 -3.50 -1.00
CA ALA A 14 0.90 -3.62 0.04
C ALA A 14 0.83 -5.02 0.63
N TRP A 15 0.91 -6.05 -0.22
CA TRP A 15 1.00 -7.43 0.21
C TRP A 15 2.22 -7.65 1.12
N HIS A 16 3.41 -7.23 0.67
CA HIS A 16 4.62 -7.40 1.46
C HIS A 16 4.53 -6.70 2.83
N LEU A 17 4.02 -5.46 2.86
CA LEU A 17 3.80 -4.71 4.10
C LEU A 17 2.78 -5.36 5.03
N ALA A 18 1.77 -6.05 4.49
CA ALA A 18 0.78 -6.77 5.28
C ALA A 18 1.42 -7.94 6.04
N GLN A 19 2.35 -8.65 5.39
CA GLN A 19 3.03 -9.82 5.97
C GLN A 19 4.10 -9.48 7.00
N ILE A 20 4.55 -8.21 7.11
CA ILE A 20 5.63 -7.85 8.04
C ILE A 20 5.23 -8.16 9.49
N GLY A 21 6.04 -8.97 10.16
CA GLY A 21 5.85 -9.31 11.58
C GLY A 21 4.82 -10.40 11.86
N GLU A 22 4.24 -11.05 10.84
CA GLU A 22 3.37 -12.22 11.03
C GLU A 22 4.15 -13.51 11.36
N ASN A 23 5.48 -13.50 11.19
CA ASN A 23 6.36 -14.68 11.33
C ASN A 23 6.65 -15.14 12.78
N LYS A 24 5.85 -14.77 13.78
CA LYS A 24 6.13 -15.12 15.18
C LYS A 24 4.90 -15.53 15.98
N CYS A 25 4.23 -16.59 15.56
CA CYS A 25 3.37 -17.39 16.42
C CYS A 25 4.05 -18.75 16.66
N GLU A 26 4.75 -18.89 17.78
CA GLU A 26 5.40 -20.15 18.22
C GLU A 26 4.39 -21.16 18.81
N THR A 27 3.08 -20.85 18.83
CA THR A 27 2.02 -21.73 19.32
C THR A 27 0.85 -21.80 18.34
N GLY A 28 0.87 -22.82 17.47
CA GLY A 28 -0.24 -23.17 16.55
C GLY A 28 -0.44 -22.20 15.37
N PRO A 29 -1.18 -22.59 14.31
CA PRO A 29 -1.39 -21.76 13.14
C PRO A 29 -2.40 -20.66 13.43
N CYS A 30 -2.02 -19.67 14.24
CA CYS A 30 -2.69 -18.38 14.27
C CYS A 30 -2.03 -17.48 13.22
N GLY A 31 -2.10 -17.90 11.96
CA GLY A 31 -1.80 -17.05 10.81
C GLY A 31 -2.93 -16.05 10.71
N LYS A 32 -2.80 -14.92 11.40
CA LYS A 32 -3.81 -13.86 11.34
C LYS A 32 -3.98 -13.46 9.88
N SER A 33 -5.22 -13.49 9.41
CA SER A 33 -5.52 -13.32 8.00
C SER A 33 -5.29 -11.89 7.53
N VAL A 34 -5.05 -11.74 6.22
CA VAL A 34 -5.12 -10.45 5.53
C VAL A 34 -6.51 -10.30 4.92
N PHE A 35 -7.13 -9.13 5.12
CA PHE A 35 -8.40 -8.80 4.49
C PHE A 35 -8.21 -7.68 3.47
N TRP A 36 -8.49 -7.97 2.21
CA TRP A 36 -8.37 -7.03 1.09
C TRP A 36 -9.74 -6.50 0.66
N ILE A 37 -9.99 -5.23 0.96
CA ILE A 37 -11.24 -4.52 0.63
C ILE A 37 -10.99 -3.62 -0.57
N ARG A 38 -11.83 -3.74 -1.60
CA ARG A 38 -11.67 -3.00 -2.86
C ARG A 38 -12.91 -2.21 -3.22
N GLN A 39 -12.75 -0.90 -3.42
CA GLN A 39 -13.78 -0.05 -3.99
C GLN A 39 -13.73 -0.13 -5.52
N ARG A 40 -14.85 -0.45 -6.17
CA ARG A 40 -14.95 -0.59 -7.64
C ARG A 40 -14.38 0.63 -8.38
N ARG A 41 -14.73 1.85 -7.97
CA ARG A 41 -14.22 3.09 -8.60
C ARG A 41 -12.69 3.25 -8.49
N ALA A 42 -12.05 2.65 -7.49
CA ALA A 42 -10.58 2.65 -7.40
C ALA A 42 -9.96 1.65 -8.38
N ILE A 43 -10.61 0.50 -8.57
CA ILE A 43 -10.23 -0.52 -9.58
C ILE A 43 -10.38 0.05 -11.00
N ASP A 44 -11.50 0.72 -11.28
CA ASP A 44 -11.84 1.26 -12.60
C ASP A 44 -10.86 2.35 -13.08
N GLN A 45 -10.03 2.91 -12.19
CA GLN A 45 -8.97 3.85 -12.57
C GLN A 45 -7.77 3.18 -13.25
N GLY A 46 -7.75 1.85 -13.33
CA GLY A 46 -6.59 1.05 -13.71
C GLY A 46 -5.46 1.19 -12.69
N ARG A 47 -4.44 0.32 -12.78
CA ARG A 47 -3.17 0.37 -12.00
C ARG A 47 -3.09 -0.34 -10.64
N PHE A 48 -4.08 -1.16 -10.29
CA PHE A 48 -3.91 -2.15 -9.21
C PHE A 48 -4.18 -3.53 -9.81
N TYR A 49 -3.21 -4.43 -9.68
CA TYR A 49 -3.23 -5.71 -10.40
C TYR A 49 -4.51 -6.49 -10.10
N HIS A 50 -5.15 -6.95 -11.16
CA HIS A 50 -5.91 -8.19 -11.16
C HIS A 50 -4.94 -9.29 -11.60
N LEU A 51 -5.09 -10.50 -11.06
CA LEU A 51 -4.49 -11.73 -11.60
C LEU A 51 -3.06 -12.11 -11.19
N SER A 52 -2.85 -12.42 -9.92
CA SER A 52 -2.37 -13.74 -9.44
C SER A 52 -1.90 -13.58 -8.01
N LEU A 53 -2.79 -13.76 -7.02
CA LEU A 53 -2.33 -13.79 -5.63
C LEU A 53 -1.17 -14.80 -5.50
N PRO A 54 -0.16 -14.53 -4.65
CA PRO A 54 0.95 -15.45 -4.50
C PRO A 54 0.41 -16.82 -4.15
N ASP A 55 1.07 -17.84 -4.71
CA ASP A 55 0.71 -19.23 -4.49
C ASP A 55 0.67 -19.54 -2.97
N LEU A 56 -0.11 -20.57 -2.60
CA LEU A 56 -0.41 -20.97 -1.21
C LEU A 56 0.83 -21.16 -0.31
N ALA A 57 2.03 -21.21 -0.88
CA ALA A 57 3.31 -21.30 -0.19
C ALA A 57 3.62 -20.11 0.74
N SER A 58 2.91 -18.97 0.63
CA SER A 58 3.16 -17.74 1.41
C SER A 58 2.24 -17.51 2.61
N GLY A 59 1.25 -18.39 2.83
CA GLY A 59 0.22 -18.25 3.89
C GLY A 59 -1.19 -18.49 3.35
N PRO A 60 -2.23 -18.38 4.21
CA PRO A 60 -3.62 -18.46 3.74
C PRO A 60 -3.90 -17.29 2.77
N PRO A 61 -4.65 -17.53 1.68
CA PRO A 61 -5.01 -16.46 0.76
C PRO A 61 -5.80 -15.36 1.49
N PRO A 62 -5.67 -14.09 1.08
CA PRO A 62 -6.41 -13.02 1.71
C PRO A 62 -7.92 -13.21 1.50
N LEU A 63 -8.69 -12.84 2.52
CA LEU A 63 -10.13 -12.66 2.37
C LEU A 63 -10.37 -11.40 1.54
N MET A 64 -11.21 -11.49 0.50
CA MET A 64 -11.45 -10.37 -0.40
C MET A 64 -12.91 -9.91 -0.36
N MET A 65 -13.12 -8.60 -0.39
CA MET A 65 -14.43 -7.98 -0.59
C MET A 65 -14.33 -6.88 -1.64
N THR A 66 -15.27 -6.86 -2.59
CA THR A 66 -15.40 -5.75 -3.55
C THR A 66 -16.75 -5.05 -3.35
N THR A 67 -16.75 -3.72 -3.29
CA THR A 67 -17.96 -2.91 -3.15
C THR A 67 -17.95 -1.69 -4.08
N GLY A 68 -19.12 -1.26 -4.54
CA GLY A 68 -19.26 -0.06 -5.37
C GLY A 68 -19.13 1.25 -4.59
N GLN A 69 -19.55 1.25 -3.32
CA GLN A 69 -19.65 2.47 -2.52
C GLN A 69 -18.44 2.63 -1.60
N GLN A 70 -17.82 3.81 -1.63
CA GLN A 70 -16.69 4.14 -0.75
C GLN A 70 -17.06 4.02 0.73
N VAL A 71 -18.26 4.49 1.11
CA VAL A 71 -18.73 4.42 2.50
C VAL A 71 -18.78 2.98 3.01
N THR A 72 -19.22 2.03 2.19
CA THR A 72 -19.25 0.61 2.53
C THR A 72 -17.84 0.04 2.67
N ALA A 73 -16.90 0.44 1.81
CA ALA A 73 -15.50 -0.01 1.91
C ALA A 73 -14.86 0.47 3.22
N LEU A 74 -15.04 1.76 3.56
CA LEU A 74 -14.51 2.34 4.80
C LEU A 74 -15.17 1.72 6.04
N TRP A 75 -16.49 1.54 6.03
CA TRP A 75 -17.21 0.88 7.13
C TRP A 75 -16.73 -0.56 7.33
N ALA A 76 -16.58 -1.33 6.24
CA ALA A 76 -16.10 -2.70 6.33
C ALA A 76 -14.69 -2.79 6.92
N CYS A 77 -13.78 -1.86 6.57
CA CYS A 77 -12.46 -1.81 7.21
C CYS A 77 -12.56 -1.64 8.72
N GLU A 78 -13.48 -0.81 9.21
CA GLU A 78 -13.69 -0.60 10.64
C GLU A 78 -14.24 -1.85 11.32
N GLU A 79 -15.22 -2.52 10.74
CA GLU A 79 -15.79 -3.75 11.31
C GLU A 79 -14.79 -4.89 11.30
N VAL A 80 -14.02 -5.03 10.22
CA VAL A 80 -12.94 -6.01 10.12
C VAL A 80 -11.88 -5.74 11.20
N ALA A 81 -11.46 -4.49 11.39
CA ALA A 81 -10.55 -4.16 12.48
C ALA A 81 -11.15 -4.48 13.85
N LYS A 82 -12.39 -4.05 14.12
CA LYS A 82 -13.08 -4.29 15.41
C LYS A 82 -13.25 -5.78 15.75
N SER A 83 -13.28 -6.66 14.75
CA SER A 83 -13.35 -8.11 14.97
C SER A 83 -12.16 -8.67 15.74
N GLY A 84 -10.98 -8.02 15.64
CA GLY A 84 -9.73 -8.49 16.22
C GLY A 84 -9.16 -9.77 15.57
N GLN A 85 -9.77 -10.27 14.49
CA GLN A 85 -9.41 -11.55 13.85
C GLN A 85 -8.40 -11.40 12.70
N VAL A 86 -8.10 -10.17 12.28
CA VAL A 86 -7.31 -9.87 11.07
C VAL A 86 -6.04 -9.12 11.46
N ALA A 87 -4.89 -9.57 10.96
CA ALA A 87 -3.61 -8.91 11.22
C ALA A 87 -3.48 -7.63 10.40
N SER A 88 -3.89 -7.69 9.13
CA SER A 88 -3.71 -6.59 8.20
C SER A 88 -4.95 -6.40 7.32
N VAL A 89 -5.37 -5.16 7.14
CA VAL A 89 -6.40 -4.76 6.17
C VAL A 89 -5.75 -3.97 5.06
N ILE A 90 -5.93 -4.42 3.82
CA ILE A 90 -5.57 -3.68 2.60
C ILE A 90 -6.84 -3.05 2.06
N LEU A 91 -6.88 -1.72 1.98
CA LEU A 91 -8.01 -0.96 1.47
C LEU A 91 -7.62 -0.28 0.15
N GLU A 92 -8.20 -0.72 -0.96
CA GLU A 92 -8.17 0.00 -2.24
C GLU A 92 -9.36 0.95 -2.33
N THR A 93 -9.10 2.25 -2.31
CA THR A 93 -10.15 3.28 -2.34
C THR A 93 -9.70 4.55 -3.04
N THR A 94 -10.67 5.35 -3.48
CA THR A 94 -10.47 6.74 -3.89
C THR A 94 -10.16 7.62 -2.67
N ASP A 95 -9.80 8.89 -2.89
CA ASP A 95 -9.54 9.82 -1.79
C ASP A 95 -10.73 9.92 -0.81
N TYR A 96 -10.40 10.03 0.48
CA TYR A 96 -11.34 10.16 1.58
C TYR A 96 -10.85 11.22 2.58
N GLY A 97 -11.77 11.78 3.36
CA GLY A 97 -11.49 12.88 4.27
C GLY A 97 -10.73 12.47 5.54
N LEU A 98 -10.11 13.47 6.21
CA LEU A 98 -9.30 13.27 7.41
C LEU A 98 -10.08 12.64 8.57
N THR A 99 -11.37 12.93 8.70
CA THR A 99 -12.24 12.32 9.72
C THR A 99 -12.33 10.81 9.56
N ALA A 100 -12.59 10.32 8.34
CA ALA A 100 -12.62 8.90 8.04
C ALA A 100 -11.24 8.26 8.26
N ALA A 101 -10.17 8.95 7.85
CA ALA A 101 -8.79 8.51 8.04
C ALA A 101 -8.45 8.30 9.53
N ARG A 102 -8.83 9.25 10.38
CA ARG A 102 -8.57 9.16 11.82
C ARG A 102 -9.43 8.11 12.51
N ARG A 103 -10.70 7.98 12.11
CA ARG A 103 -11.60 6.95 12.66
C ARG A 103 -11.08 5.54 12.33
N LEU A 104 -10.64 5.32 11.10
CA LEU A 104 -10.01 4.08 10.66
C LEU A 104 -8.73 3.79 11.45
N GLN A 105 -7.83 4.77 11.56
CA GLN A 105 -6.59 4.61 12.31
C GLN A 105 -6.88 4.18 13.76
N LEU A 106 -7.80 4.86 14.46
CA LEU A 106 -8.14 4.53 15.84
C LEU A 106 -8.76 3.12 15.99
N ALA A 107 -9.60 2.70 15.05
CA ALA A 107 -10.17 1.35 15.05
C ALA A 107 -9.08 0.28 14.88
N CYS A 108 -8.16 0.49 13.94
CA CYS A 108 -7.03 -0.39 13.66
C CYS A 108 -6.02 -0.43 14.82
N GLU A 109 -5.65 0.72 15.39
CA GLU A 109 -4.78 0.82 16.56
C GLU A 109 -5.37 0.09 17.78
N LYS A 110 -6.66 0.28 18.05
CA LYS A 110 -7.36 -0.41 19.15
C LYS A 110 -7.35 -1.93 18.99
N ALA A 111 -7.45 -2.43 17.77
CA ALA A 111 -7.47 -3.86 17.46
C ALA A 111 -6.07 -4.48 17.26
N GLY A 112 -5.02 -3.66 17.19
CA GLY A 112 -3.70 -4.12 16.76
C GLY A 112 -3.66 -4.59 15.31
N THR A 113 -4.58 -4.12 14.47
CA THR A 113 -4.66 -4.44 13.04
C THR A 113 -3.87 -3.41 12.24
N ARG A 114 -3.01 -3.84 11.33
CA ARG A 114 -2.30 -2.96 10.39
C ARG A 114 -3.25 -2.50 9.29
N LEU A 115 -3.27 -1.20 9.00
CA LEU A 115 -4.03 -0.64 7.89
C LEU A 115 -3.10 -0.17 6.78
N ILE A 116 -3.28 -0.72 5.58
CA ILE A 116 -2.59 -0.31 4.36
C ILE A 116 -3.64 0.22 3.40
N VAL A 117 -3.44 1.43 2.90
CA VAL A 117 -4.39 2.09 2.01
C VAL A 117 -3.74 2.32 0.66
N LEU A 118 -4.31 1.69 -0.35
CA LEU A 118 -3.96 1.86 -1.75
C LEU A 118 -4.91 2.89 -2.38
N ARG A 119 -4.30 3.93 -2.97
CA ARG A 119 -5.00 4.96 -3.72
C ARG A 119 -4.11 5.49 -4.82
N ARG A 120 -4.73 6.05 -5.86
CA ARG A 120 -4.00 6.73 -6.93
C ARG A 120 -3.34 8.00 -6.39
N ALA A 121 -2.06 8.20 -6.71
CA ALA A 121 -1.41 9.46 -6.43
C ALA A 121 -2.04 10.59 -7.26
N GLN A 122 -2.50 11.65 -6.61
CA GLN A 122 -2.94 12.87 -7.28
C GLN A 122 -1.72 13.57 -7.88
N GLN A 123 -1.87 14.16 -9.06
CA GLN A 123 -0.80 14.95 -9.72
C GLN A 123 -0.54 16.30 -9.03
N THR A 124 -1.27 16.62 -7.96
CA THR A 124 -1.10 17.86 -7.23
C THR A 124 0.20 17.85 -6.44
N LYS A 125 0.99 18.93 -6.55
CA LYS A 125 2.29 19.07 -5.85
C LYS A 125 2.17 19.01 -4.32
N ARG A 126 0.98 19.25 -3.76
CA ARG A 126 0.76 19.28 -2.31
C ARG A 126 0.13 17.98 -1.82
N LEU A 127 0.84 17.31 -0.93
CA LEU A 127 0.33 16.16 -0.20
C LEU A 127 -0.89 16.56 0.64
N ALA A 128 -2.04 15.96 0.37
CA ALA A 128 -3.22 16.15 1.22
C ALA A 128 -2.92 15.74 2.68
N PRO A 129 -3.49 16.42 3.68
CA PRO A 129 -3.42 15.99 5.07
C PRO A 129 -3.81 14.52 5.23
N SER A 130 -3.09 13.78 6.06
CA SER A 130 -3.28 12.35 6.24
C SER A 130 -2.97 11.94 7.67
N SER A 131 -3.67 10.93 8.14
CA SER A 131 -3.44 10.30 9.45
C SER A 131 -2.41 9.15 9.38
N ALA A 132 -1.94 8.81 8.18
CA ALA A 132 -1.01 7.69 7.97
C ALA A 132 0.35 7.91 8.66
N LEU A 133 0.84 6.85 9.32
CA LEU A 133 2.16 6.85 9.96
C LEU A 133 3.29 6.99 8.94
N THR A 134 3.16 6.32 7.80
CA THR A 134 4.08 6.40 6.66
C THR A 134 3.31 6.50 5.36
N ARG A 135 3.82 7.27 4.40
CA ARG A 135 3.23 7.43 3.08
C ARG A 135 4.26 7.09 2.03
N TRP A 136 3.89 6.20 1.14
CA TRP A 136 4.77 5.70 0.10
C TRP A 136 4.20 6.07 -1.26
N LYS A 137 5.08 6.37 -2.21
CA LYS A 137 4.76 6.50 -3.63
C LYS A 137 5.58 5.45 -4.36
N ILE A 138 4.93 4.70 -5.25
CA ILE A 138 5.60 3.78 -6.16
C ILE A 138 5.24 4.17 -7.58
N GLU A 139 6.24 4.31 -8.44
CA GLU A 139 6.06 4.69 -9.84
C GLU A 139 7.05 3.93 -10.73
N PRO A 140 6.67 3.58 -11.97
CA PRO A 140 7.58 2.92 -12.89
C PRO A 140 8.86 3.74 -13.11
N SER A 141 10.00 3.06 -13.26
CA SER A 141 11.25 3.72 -13.63
C SER A 141 11.18 4.19 -15.08
N ASP A 142 11.53 5.47 -15.32
CA ASP A 142 11.57 6.09 -16.65
C ASP A 142 12.78 5.64 -17.49
N ASP A 143 13.79 4.99 -16.87
CA ASP A 143 14.97 4.51 -17.58
C ASP A 143 14.66 3.25 -18.40
N ARG A 144 14.28 3.45 -19.66
CA ARG A 144 13.91 2.37 -20.59
C ARG A 144 15.07 1.43 -20.93
N LYS A 145 16.33 1.85 -20.72
CA LYS A 145 17.49 0.98 -20.99
C LYS A 145 17.66 -0.07 -19.91
N THR A 146 17.44 0.30 -18.64
CA THR A 146 17.55 -0.60 -17.50
C THR A 146 16.22 -1.29 -17.17
N ASN A 147 15.08 -0.63 -17.46
CA ASN A 147 13.72 -1.14 -17.21
C ASN A 147 13.08 -1.75 -18.47
N SER A 148 13.80 -2.65 -19.16
CA SER A 148 13.33 -3.26 -20.42
C SER A 148 12.11 -4.17 -20.23
N THR A 149 11.99 -4.78 -19.04
CA THR A 149 10.90 -5.66 -18.59
C THR A 149 9.74 -4.91 -17.95
N GLY A 150 9.90 -3.61 -17.64
CA GLY A 150 8.89 -2.81 -16.96
C GLY A 150 8.75 -3.08 -15.46
N ASN A 151 9.62 -3.91 -14.89
CA ASN A 151 9.55 -4.39 -13.51
C ASN A 151 10.35 -3.56 -12.49
N ILE A 152 11.07 -2.53 -12.94
CA ILE A 152 11.81 -1.61 -12.08
C ILE A 152 10.94 -0.40 -11.77
N HIS A 153 10.82 -0.07 -10.48
CA HIS A 153 10.04 1.05 -9.97
C HIS A 153 10.88 1.93 -9.04
N HIS A 154 10.54 3.21 -8.97
CA HIS A 154 10.99 4.12 -7.94
C HIS A 154 10.00 4.08 -6.77
N LEU A 155 10.50 3.68 -5.61
CA LEU A 155 9.77 3.69 -4.34
C LEU A 155 10.25 4.87 -3.52
N SER A 156 9.35 5.76 -3.11
CA SER A 156 9.69 6.92 -2.28
C SER A 156 8.85 6.96 -1.01
N LEU A 157 9.50 7.22 0.13
CA LEU A 157 8.85 7.59 1.38
C LEU A 157 8.58 9.10 1.35
N ILE A 158 7.35 9.48 1.04
CA ILE A 158 6.96 10.87 0.75
C ILE A 158 6.49 11.66 1.99
N GLY A 159 6.35 11.00 3.13
CA GLY A 159 5.99 11.65 4.38
C GLY A 159 5.35 10.71 5.39
N GLY A 160 4.96 11.27 6.53
CA GLY A 160 4.46 10.50 7.67
C GLY A 160 4.87 11.13 8.99
N ARG A 161 4.58 10.46 10.11
CA ARG A 161 4.92 10.96 11.45
C ARG A 161 6.32 10.50 11.83
N GLY A 162 7.25 11.45 12.01
CA GLY A 162 8.62 11.15 12.46
C GLY A 162 9.48 10.43 11.42
N VAL A 163 9.11 10.48 10.14
CA VAL A 163 9.87 9.84 9.05
C VAL A 163 10.72 10.84 8.29
N ARG A 164 11.95 10.45 8.00
CA ARG A 164 12.81 11.13 7.04
C ARG A 164 12.44 10.64 5.63
N PRO A 165 12.13 11.54 4.68
CA PRO A 165 11.89 11.13 3.30
C PRO A 165 13.12 10.44 2.69
N GLY A 166 12.89 9.48 1.80
CA GLY A 166 13.94 8.69 1.15
C GLY A 166 13.41 8.01 -0.12
N GLY A 167 14.33 7.51 -0.96
CA GLY A 167 14.01 6.89 -2.25
C GLY A 167 14.82 5.61 -2.51
N TRP A 168 14.22 4.67 -3.24
CA TRP A 168 14.84 3.41 -3.61
C TRP A 168 14.41 3.01 -5.02
N ARG A 169 15.33 2.40 -5.76
CA ARG A 169 14.97 1.63 -6.95
C ARG A 169 14.68 0.21 -6.52
N VAL A 170 13.51 -0.28 -6.87
CA VAL A 170 13.04 -1.62 -6.52
C VAL A 170 12.67 -2.38 -7.76
N GLU A 171 12.93 -3.69 -7.74
CA GLU A 171 12.45 -4.62 -8.74
C GLU A 171 11.23 -5.36 -8.17
N ILE A 172 10.18 -5.45 -8.98
CA ILE A 172 8.92 -6.10 -8.63
C ILE A 172 8.78 -7.37 -9.44
N ASN A 173 8.50 -8.48 -8.76
CA ASN A 173 8.05 -9.69 -9.43
C ASN A 173 6.57 -9.92 -9.11
N ALA A 174 5.72 -9.63 -10.10
CA ALA A 174 4.27 -9.79 -9.96
C ALA A 174 3.84 -11.26 -9.88
N ALA A 175 4.62 -12.22 -10.41
CA ALA A 175 4.26 -13.63 -10.37
C ALA A 175 4.51 -14.25 -8.98
N THR A 176 5.57 -13.81 -8.29
CA THR A 176 5.94 -14.30 -6.96
C THR A 176 5.54 -13.36 -5.83
N PHE A 177 4.98 -12.19 -6.14
CA PHE A 177 4.68 -11.12 -5.19
C PHE A 177 5.89 -10.73 -4.32
N SER A 178 7.08 -10.72 -4.94
CA SER A 178 8.30 -10.32 -4.25
C SER A 178 8.76 -8.94 -4.71
N ILE A 179 9.40 -8.23 -3.77
CA ILE A 179 10.04 -6.94 -3.98
C ILE A 179 11.49 -7.03 -3.51
N SER A 180 12.42 -6.57 -4.34
CA SER A 180 13.85 -6.49 -4.01
C SER A 180 14.36 -5.08 -4.25
N VAL A 181 15.31 -4.63 -3.41
CA VAL A 181 15.97 -3.33 -3.60
C VAL A 181 17.11 -3.52 -4.59
N VAL A 182 17.05 -2.81 -5.71
CA VAL A 182 18.09 -2.79 -6.75
C VAL A 182 19.18 -1.80 -6.39
N ASP A 183 18.78 -0.63 -5.87
CA ASP A 183 19.71 0.41 -5.42
C ASP A 183 19.04 1.36 -4.42
N ALA A 184 19.81 1.86 -3.46
CA ALA A 184 19.38 2.93 -2.58
C ALA A 184 19.62 4.27 -3.28
N MET A 185 18.58 5.10 -3.41
CA MET A 185 18.76 6.45 -3.93
C MET A 185 19.09 7.35 -2.75
N GLU A 186 20.27 7.98 -2.75
CA GLU A 186 20.62 8.97 -1.72
C GLU A 186 19.51 10.02 -1.57
N ASP A 187 19.27 10.47 -0.32
CA ASP A 187 18.20 11.37 0.15
C ASP A 187 18.08 12.72 -0.58
N ARG A 188 17.76 12.70 -1.87
CA ARG A 188 17.54 13.91 -2.68
C ARG A 188 16.10 13.93 -3.17
N LEU A 189 15.18 14.25 -2.27
CA LEU A 189 14.00 14.99 -2.73
C LEU A 189 14.46 16.42 -3.07
N PRO A 190 14.03 17.01 -4.21
CA PRO A 190 14.29 18.40 -4.51
C PRO A 190 13.82 19.28 -3.34
N SER A 191 14.69 20.16 -2.88
CA SER A 191 14.46 21.09 -1.78
C SER A 191 13.44 22.15 -2.19
N ASP A 192 12.16 21.82 -2.18
CA ASP A 192 11.12 22.77 -2.58
C ASP A 192 9.91 22.76 -1.63
N HIS A 193 10.16 22.61 -0.32
CA HIS A 193 9.16 22.90 0.72
C HIS A 193 9.78 23.45 2.00
N VAL A 194 10.28 24.69 1.94
CA VAL A 194 10.27 25.59 3.10
C VAL A 194 9.16 26.61 2.88
N ALA A 195 7.91 26.22 3.18
CA ALA A 195 6.85 27.18 3.38
C ALA A 195 6.79 27.49 4.88
N CYS A 196 7.37 28.63 5.22
CA CYS A 196 7.40 29.33 6.49
C CYS A 196 6.13 29.08 7.35
N VAL A 197 6.29 28.47 8.52
CA VAL A 197 5.35 28.62 9.62
C VAL A 197 5.60 30.01 10.19
N ARG A 198 4.70 30.97 9.93
CA ARG A 198 4.65 32.21 10.72
C ARG A 198 3.75 31.98 11.93
N LYS A 199 4.26 32.45 13.08
CA LYS A 199 3.58 32.55 14.37
C LYS A 199 2.31 33.37 14.28
#